data_AF-A0A3Q8VWA5-F1
#
_entry.id   AF-A0A3Q8VWA5-F1
#
_cell.length_a   1.000
_cell.length_b   1.000
_cell.length_c   1.000
_cell.angle_alpha   90.00
_cell.angle_beta   90.00
_cell.angle_gamma   90.00
#
_symmetry.space_group_name_H-M   'P 1'
#
loop_
_entity.id
_entity.type
_entity.pdbx_description
1 polymer ?
#
loop_
_entity_poly.entity_id
_entity_poly.type
_entity_poly.pdbx_seq_one_letter_code
_entity_poly.pdbx_strand_id
1 'polypeptide(L)'
;MVSMLALAMGVSACGDAKSYAVPDRLCGVSVEPALLKPLLPAGEELKAEPRYVGDDEFPGSEGALRCMVTVDGKNALYVQEFSGQNSFDVLEHARKSFFDRNPQKIKGVANAVVADGKFLAVTPCGNGKKNHLLDIDMNMPVGEAGDLRDELERFATAYLPVGKKKMGCEQ
;
A
#
# COMPACT_ATOMS: atom_id res chain seq x y z
N MET A 1 -55.25 11.84 -30.21
CA MET A 1 -54.73 10.81 -29.29
C MET A 1 -53.22 11.01 -29.21
N VAL A 2 -52.74 11.45 -28.06
CA VAL A 2 -51.31 11.72 -27.79
C VAL A 2 -50.71 10.41 -27.28
N SER A 3 -49.76 9.82 -28.01
CA SER A 3 -48.95 8.69 -27.52
C SER A 3 -47.55 9.19 -27.22
N MET A 4 -47.35 9.50 -25.95
CA MET A 4 -46.08 9.82 -25.32
C MET A 4 -45.48 8.48 -24.85
N LEU A 5 -44.51 7.92 -25.59
CA LEU A 5 -43.71 6.80 -25.06
C LEU A 5 -42.52 7.40 -24.31
N ALA A 6 -42.67 7.45 -22.98
CA ALA A 6 -41.62 7.82 -22.06
C ALA A 6 -40.50 6.77 -22.10
N LEU A 7 -39.29 7.19 -22.49
CA LEU A 7 -38.07 6.41 -22.35
C LEU A 7 -37.70 6.38 -20.86
N ALA A 8 -37.88 5.20 -20.25
CA ALA A 8 -37.55 4.97 -18.85
C ALA A 8 -36.03 5.00 -18.63
N MET A 9 -35.66 5.58 -17.50
CA MET A 9 -34.34 5.96 -17.07
C MET A 9 -33.43 4.74 -16.88
N GLY A 10 -32.29 4.72 -17.57
CA GLY A 10 -31.16 3.86 -17.23
C GLY A 10 -30.49 4.39 -15.97
N VAL A 11 -30.54 3.62 -14.90
CA VAL A 11 -29.92 3.92 -13.61
C VAL A 11 -28.40 3.89 -13.81
N SER A 12 -27.75 5.05 -13.91
CA SER A 12 -26.30 5.14 -13.79
C SER A 12 -25.96 4.83 -12.34
N ALA A 13 -25.55 3.59 -12.08
CA ALA A 13 -24.81 3.27 -10.87
C ALA A 13 -23.52 4.09 -10.90
N CYS A 14 -23.52 5.25 -10.24
CA CYS A 14 -22.32 6.07 -10.04
C CYS A 14 -21.39 5.33 -9.08
N GLY A 15 -20.67 4.34 -9.59
CA GLY A 15 -19.33 4.07 -9.11
C GLY A 15 -18.43 5.06 -9.83
N ASP A 16 -17.89 6.04 -9.12
CA ASP A 16 -16.96 7.01 -9.69
C ASP A 16 -15.89 6.29 -10.49
N ALA A 17 -15.81 6.59 -11.79
CA ALA A 17 -14.95 5.86 -12.71
C ALA A 17 -13.48 6.24 -12.46
N LYS A 18 -12.60 5.23 -12.36
CA LYS A 18 -11.15 5.42 -12.45
C LYS A 18 -10.81 5.68 -13.91
N SER A 19 -10.47 6.92 -14.27
CA SER A 19 -10.13 7.28 -15.65
C SER A 19 -8.62 7.32 -15.92
N TYR A 20 -7.81 7.30 -14.87
CA TYR A 20 -6.36 7.12 -14.99
C TYR A 20 -5.98 5.65 -15.30
N ALA A 21 -4.85 5.47 -16.00
CA ALA A 21 -4.23 4.17 -16.13
C ALA A 21 -3.53 3.77 -14.82
N VAL A 22 -3.77 2.55 -14.35
CA VAL A 22 -3.06 2.01 -13.18
C VAL A 22 -1.64 1.64 -13.62
N PRO A 23 -0.59 2.20 -12.99
CA PRO A 23 0.78 1.99 -13.43
C PRO A 23 1.25 0.57 -13.09
N ASP A 24 2.22 0.08 -13.88
CA ASP A 24 2.98 -1.14 -13.61
C ASP A 24 4.21 -0.90 -12.74
N ARG A 25 4.46 0.36 -12.35
CA ARG A 25 5.53 0.75 -11.44
C ARG A 25 5.09 1.82 -10.45
N LEU A 26 5.52 1.68 -9.20
CA LEU A 26 5.46 2.72 -8.18
C LEU A 26 6.87 3.09 -7.76
N CYS A 27 7.27 4.36 -7.96
CA CYS A 27 8.57 4.87 -7.56
C CYS A 27 9.77 4.01 -8.03
N GLY A 28 9.63 3.43 -9.22
CA GLY A 28 10.64 2.56 -9.83
C GLY A 28 10.60 1.10 -9.38
N VAL A 29 9.69 0.70 -8.49
CA VAL A 29 9.42 -0.71 -8.13
C VAL A 29 8.32 -1.26 -9.02
N SER A 30 8.51 -2.45 -9.59
CA SER A 30 7.50 -3.11 -10.41
C SER A 30 6.31 -3.55 -9.55
N VAL A 31 5.10 -3.35 -10.03
CA VAL A 31 3.86 -3.78 -9.36
C VAL A 31 2.91 -4.39 -10.37
N GLU A 32 1.99 -5.25 -9.91
CA GLU A 32 0.90 -5.75 -10.74
C GLU A 32 -0.27 -4.76 -10.74
N PRO A 33 -0.65 -4.17 -11.89
CA PRO A 33 -1.75 -3.20 -11.94
C PRO A 33 -3.07 -3.76 -11.41
N ALA A 34 -3.30 -5.07 -11.62
CA ALA A 34 -4.50 -5.75 -11.13
C ALA A 34 -4.58 -5.81 -9.59
N LEU A 35 -3.43 -5.89 -8.90
CA LEU A 35 -3.37 -5.89 -7.43
C LEU A 35 -3.37 -4.47 -6.86
N LEU A 36 -2.82 -3.50 -7.59
CA LEU A 36 -2.83 -2.10 -7.16
C LEU A 36 -4.21 -1.45 -7.35
N LYS A 37 -4.91 -1.78 -8.44
CA LYS A 37 -6.16 -1.13 -8.83
C LYS A 37 -7.22 -1.08 -7.71
N PRO A 38 -7.49 -2.15 -6.94
CA PRO A 38 -8.50 -2.11 -5.88
C PRO A 38 -8.19 -1.13 -4.76
N LEU A 39 -6.90 -0.86 -4.51
CA LEU A 39 -6.43 -0.01 -3.42
C LEU A 39 -6.48 1.49 -3.73
N LEU A 40 -6.71 1.85 -5.00
CA LEU A 40 -6.74 3.23 -5.43
C LEU A 40 -8.18 3.76 -5.44
N PRO A 41 -8.41 5.02 -5.03
CA PRO A 41 -9.72 5.66 -5.14
C PRO A 41 -10.08 5.98 -6.60
N ALA A 42 -11.32 6.34 -6.88
CA ALA A 42 -11.68 6.92 -8.18
C ALA A 42 -10.96 8.26 -8.42
N GLY A 43 -10.86 8.67 -9.70
CA GLY A 43 -10.24 9.94 -10.07
C GLY A 43 -9.77 10.01 -11.52
N GLU A 44 -9.05 11.10 -11.84
CA GLU A 44 -8.60 11.45 -13.19
C GLU A 44 -7.10 11.33 -13.40
N GLU A 45 -6.31 11.70 -12.40
CA GLU A 45 -4.85 11.74 -12.49
C GLU A 45 -4.23 10.94 -11.35
N LEU A 46 -3.31 10.02 -11.67
CA LEU A 46 -2.49 9.31 -10.69
C LEU A 46 -1.03 9.72 -10.81
N LYS A 47 -0.40 10.03 -9.68
CA LYS A 47 1.05 10.29 -9.58
C LYS A 47 1.68 9.42 -8.50
N ALA A 48 2.92 8.99 -8.73
CA ALA A 48 3.72 8.26 -7.77
C ALA A 48 5.10 8.91 -7.66
N GLU A 49 5.38 9.52 -6.50
CA GLU A 49 6.57 10.35 -6.30
C GLU A 49 7.50 9.73 -5.25
N PRO A 50 8.77 9.44 -5.60
CA PRO A 50 9.75 8.95 -4.64
C PRO A 50 10.29 10.10 -3.79
N ARG A 51 10.42 9.84 -2.49
CA ARG A 51 11.20 10.63 -1.54
C ARG A 51 12.22 9.72 -0.88
N TYR A 52 13.49 9.92 -1.20
CA TYR A 52 14.57 9.29 -0.47
C TYR A 52 14.72 10.01 0.87
N VAL A 53 14.78 9.23 1.93
CA VAL A 53 14.87 9.77 3.29
C VAL A 53 16.28 9.51 3.81
N GLY A 54 16.92 10.55 4.34
CA GLY A 54 18.28 10.47 4.85
C GLY A 54 18.35 9.93 6.27
N ASP A 55 19.59 9.71 6.74
CA ASP A 55 19.90 9.26 8.10
C ASP A 55 19.43 10.26 9.17
N ASP A 56 19.22 11.52 8.80
CA ASP A 56 18.72 12.58 9.66
C ASP A 56 17.25 12.38 10.07
N GLU A 57 16.42 11.87 9.16
CA GLU A 57 15.00 11.62 9.40
C GLU A 57 14.76 10.16 9.89
N PHE A 58 15.61 9.20 9.51
CA PHE A 58 15.55 7.82 10.04
C PHE A 58 16.93 7.26 10.42
N PRO A 59 17.45 7.62 11.60
CA PRO A 59 18.77 7.21 12.06
C PRO A 59 18.96 5.69 12.11
N GLY A 60 20.09 5.21 11.59
CA GLY A 60 20.44 3.80 11.60
C GLY A 60 19.81 2.96 10.49
N SER A 61 19.09 3.59 9.56
CA SER A 61 18.68 2.96 8.31
C SER A 61 19.86 2.94 7.33
N GLU A 62 20.05 1.86 6.60
CA GLU A 62 21.05 1.81 5.53
C GLU A 62 20.49 2.26 4.17
N GLY A 63 19.17 2.49 4.13
CA GLY A 63 18.45 3.02 2.98
C GLY A 63 16.98 3.19 3.34
N ALA A 64 16.39 4.29 2.89
CA ALA A 64 14.99 4.61 3.13
C ALA A 64 14.35 5.22 1.87
N LEU A 65 13.23 4.64 1.44
CA LEU A 65 12.43 5.11 0.32
C LEU A 65 10.98 5.26 0.76
N ARG A 66 10.41 6.45 0.56
CA ARG A 66 8.96 6.67 0.64
C ARG A 66 8.43 6.90 -0.77
N CYS A 67 7.43 6.13 -1.16
CA CYS A 67 6.64 6.37 -2.35
C CYS A 67 5.28 6.95 -1.95
N MET A 68 5.00 8.17 -2.39
CA MET A 68 3.72 8.83 -2.19
C MET A 68 2.89 8.69 -3.46
N VAL A 69 1.77 7.99 -3.38
CA VAL A 69 0.82 7.86 -4.49
C VAL A 69 -0.33 8.81 -4.24
N THR A 70 -0.61 9.67 -5.21
CA THR A 70 -1.72 10.60 -5.19
C THR A 70 -2.69 10.32 -6.32
N VAL A 71 -3.98 10.54 -6.06
CA VAL A 71 -5.04 10.60 -7.06
C VAL A 71 -5.70 11.97 -6.96
N ASP A 72 -5.72 12.71 -8.06
CA ASP A 72 -6.22 14.10 -8.14
C ASP A 72 -5.60 15.01 -7.07
N GLY A 73 -4.29 14.83 -6.82
CA GLY A 73 -3.54 15.58 -5.83
C GLY A 73 -3.81 15.20 -4.36
N LYS A 74 -4.68 14.21 -4.11
CA LYS A 74 -4.94 13.68 -2.76
C LYS A 74 -4.14 12.41 -2.53
N ASN A 75 -3.55 12.27 -1.35
CA ASN A 75 -2.84 11.05 -0.97
C ASN A 75 -3.80 9.86 -0.99
N ALA A 76 -3.42 8.80 -1.69
CA ALA A 76 -4.17 7.57 -1.80
C ALA A 76 -3.46 6.42 -1.09
N LEU A 77 -2.15 6.30 -1.31
CA LEU A 77 -1.34 5.20 -0.80
C LEU A 77 0.06 5.70 -0.48
N TYR A 78 0.60 5.25 0.66
CA TYR A 78 2.00 5.38 1.01
C TYR A 78 2.65 4.01 1.02
N VAL A 79 3.83 3.91 0.40
CA VAL A 79 4.72 2.76 0.56
C VAL A 79 6.03 3.26 1.14
N GLN A 80 6.39 2.78 2.31
CA GLN A 80 7.64 3.11 2.99
C GLN A 80 8.48 1.85 3.15
N GLU A 81 9.72 1.96 2.72
CA GLU A 81 10.67 0.85 2.71
C GLU A 81 11.97 1.28 3.38
N PHE A 82 12.48 0.43 4.25
CA PHE A 82 13.74 0.65 4.94
C PHE A 82 14.61 -0.61 4.92
N SER A 83 15.92 -0.43 4.78
CA SER A 83 16.92 -1.47 5.03
C SER A 83 17.75 -1.16 6.27
N GLY A 84 18.38 -2.17 6.85
CA GLY A 84 19.23 -2.01 8.05
C GLY A 84 18.46 -1.91 9.37
N GLN A 85 17.16 -2.23 9.39
CA GLN A 85 16.31 -2.07 10.57
C GLN A 85 16.53 -3.15 11.63
N ASN A 86 16.37 -2.79 12.91
CA ASN A 86 16.28 -3.79 13.97
C ASN A 86 14.96 -4.58 13.85
N SER A 87 14.96 -5.83 14.29
CA SER A 87 13.72 -6.63 14.35
C SER A 87 12.92 -6.25 15.60
N PHE A 88 11.60 -6.35 15.50
CA PHE A 88 10.66 -6.24 16.61
C PHE A 88 9.43 -7.13 16.34
N ASP A 89 8.63 -7.42 17.37
CA ASP A 89 7.36 -8.12 17.19
C ASP A 89 6.35 -7.18 16.52
N VAL A 90 6.10 -7.41 15.23
CA VAL A 90 5.22 -6.56 14.43
C VAL A 90 3.77 -6.63 14.89
N LEU A 91 3.31 -7.77 15.40
CA LEU A 91 1.94 -7.89 15.91
C LEU A 91 1.77 -7.13 17.24
N GLU A 92 2.73 -7.26 18.15
CA GLU A 92 2.71 -6.51 19.40
C GLU A 92 2.73 -4.99 19.13
N HIS A 93 3.59 -4.55 18.20
CA HIS A 93 3.64 -3.16 17.78
C HIS A 93 2.30 -2.71 17.17
N ALA A 94 1.75 -3.47 16.23
CA ALA A 94 0.51 -3.12 15.54
C ALA A 94 -0.69 -3.05 16.49
N ARG A 95 -0.78 -3.94 17.49
CA ARG A 95 -1.84 -3.89 18.51
C ARG A 95 -1.82 -2.61 19.36
N LYS A 96 -0.66 -1.95 19.47
CA LYS A 96 -0.50 -0.68 20.19
C LYS A 96 -0.69 0.52 19.28
N SER A 97 -0.07 0.51 18.10
CA SER A 97 -0.02 1.65 17.18
C SER A 97 -1.22 1.74 16.24
N PHE A 98 -1.84 0.62 15.91
CA PHE A 98 -2.96 0.49 14.96
C PHE A 98 -4.17 -0.19 15.64
N PHE A 99 -4.38 0.10 16.93
CA PHE A 99 -5.36 -0.61 17.76
C PHE A 99 -6.80 -0.50 17.24
N ASP A 100 -7.10 0.58 16.51
CA ASP A 100 -8.38 0.87 15.89
C ASP A 100 -8.55 0.24 14.49
N ARG A 101 -7.47 -0.30 13.91
CA ARG A 101 -7.45 -0.89 12.56
C ARG A 101 -7.49 -2.43 12.57
N ASN A 102 -7.83 -3.07 13.70
CA ASN A 102 -7.99 -4.53 13.82
C ASN A 102 -6.84 -5.35 13.15
N PRO A 103 -5.61 -5.27 13.68
CA PRO A 103 -4.43 -5.92 13.08
C PRO A 103 -4.42 -7.44 13.26
N GLN A 104 -4.06 -8.15 12.20
CA GLN A 104 -4.03 -9.60 12.10
C GLN A 104 -2.72 -10.10 11.50
N LYS A 105 -2.28 -11.31 11.91
CA LYS A 105 -1.10 -11.94 11.32
C LYS A 105 -1.40 -12.39 9.90
N ILE A 106 -0.42 -12.23 9.02
CA ILE A 106 -0.47 -12.74 7.65
C ILE A 106 0.06 -14.17 7.63
N LYS A 107 -0.63 -15.07 6.92
CA LYS A 107 -0.17 -16.45 6.76
C LYS A 107 0.94 -16.50 5.71
N GLY A 108 2.02 -17.22 6.01
CA GLY A 108 3.12 -17.45 5.06
C GLY A 108 4.12 -16.30 4.93
N VAL A 109 3.90 -15.16 5.60
CA VAL A 109 4.87 -14.06 5.68
C VAL A 109 5.41 -13.97 7.12
N ALA A 110 6.72 -14.13 7.28
CA ALA A 110 7.36 -14.05 8.59
C ALA A 110 7.28 -12.61 9.14
N ASN A 111 6.85 -12.48 10.39
CA ASN A 111 6.80 -11.20 11.14
C ASN A 111 6.12 -10.06 10.35
N ALA A 112 4.88 -10.31 9.94
CA ALA A 112 4.06 -9.35 9.21
C ALA A 112 2.60 -9.36 9.69
N VAL A 113 1.95 -8.23 9.51
CA VAL A 113 0.53 -8.03 9.82
C VAL A 113 -0.16 -7.22 8.72
N VAL A 114 -1.45 -7.48 8.58
CA VAL A 114 -2.39 -6.62 7.86
C VAL A 114 -3.43 -6.11 8.84
N ALA A 115 -3.81 -4.86 8.68
CA ALA A 115 -4.83 -4.13 9.42
C ALA A 115 -5.71 -3.39 8.41
N ASP A 116 -6.81 -2.80 8.85
CA ASP A 116 -7.68 -1.99 8.02
C ASP A 116 -6.89 -0.81 7.44
N GLY A 117 -6.63 -0.86 6.13
CA GLY A 117 -5.85 0.14 5.40
C GLY A 117 -4.37 0.19 5.76
N LYS A 118 -3.80 -0.82 6.43
CA LYS A 118 -2.37 -0.83 6.76
C LYS A 118 -1.74 -2.20 6.68
N PHE A 119 -0.51 -2.27 6.16
CA PHE A 119 0.33 -3.46 6.18
C PHE A 119 1.67 -3.08 6.80
N LEU A 120 2.21 -3.95 7.65
CA LEU A 120 3.55 -3.79 8.21
C LEU A 120 4.27 -5.15 8.22
N ALA A 121 5.50 -5.17 7.75
CA ALA A 121 6.37 -6.34 7.82
C ALA A 121 7.80 -5.96 8.17
N VAL A 122 8.44 -6.77 9.01
CA VAL A 122 9.88 -6.68 9.29
C VAL A 122 10.50 -8.04 9.04
N THR A 123 11.20 -8.17 7.91
CA THR A 123 11.74 -9.46 7.44
C THR A 123 13.27 -9.41 7.32
N PRO A 124 13.98 -10.55 7.42
CA PRO A 124 15.43 -10.56 7.23
C PRO A 124 15.87 -9.96 5.89
N CYS A 125 16.92 -9.14 5.90
CA CYS A 125 17.59 -8.63 4.70
C CYS A 125 18.73 -9.59 4.32
N GLY A 126 18.78 -10.09 3.09
CA GLY A 126 19.62 -11.24 2.70
C GLY A 126 21.15 -11.02 2.70
N ASN A 127 21.62 -9.77 2.80
CA ASN A 127 23.02 -9.37 2.57
C ASN A 127 23.86 -9.14 3.83
N GLY A 128 23.53 -9.77 4.95
CA GLY A 128 24.19 -9.49 6.24
C GLY A 128 23.83 -8.13 6.85
N LYS A 129 23.10 -7.28 6.11
CA LYS A 129 22.29 -6.20 6.65
C LYS A 129 21.26 -6.76 7.64
N LYS A 130 20.73 -5.93 8.54
CA LYS A 130 19.71 -6.36 9.53
C LYS A 130 18.37 -6.75 8.87
N ASN A 131 17.31 -5.99 9.08
CA ASN A 131 15.98 -6.31 8.55
C ASN A 131 15.53 -5.29 7.52
N HIS A 132 14.67 -5.75 6.62
CA HIS A 132 13.86 -4.93 5.73
C HIS A 132 12.52 -4.64 6.40
N LEU A 133 12.16 -3.37 6.49
CA LEU A 133 10.84 -2.93 6.94
C LEU A 133 10.04 -2.46 5.73
N LEU A 134 8.82 -2.97 5.60
CA LEU A 134 7.80 -2.51 4.65
C LEU A 134 6.59 -2.03 5.43
N ASP A 135 6.23 -0.75 5.30
CA ASP A 135 5.00 -0.14 5.82
C ASP A 135 4.20 0.41 4.63
N ILE A 136 2.98 -0.12 4.43
CA ILE A 136 2.05 0.36 3.42
C ILE A 136 0.82 0.90 4.13
N ASP A 137 0.46 2.15 3.84
CA ASP A 137 -0.67 2.85 4.47
C ASP A 137 -1.61 3.40 3.39
N MET A 138 -2.88 3.01 3.46
CA MET A 138 -3.94 3.56 2.63
C MET A 138 -4.46 4.82 3.31
N ASN A 139 -4.39 5.95 2.63
CA ASN A 139 -4.85 7.22 3.19
C ASN A 139 -6.38 7.31 3.08
N MET A 140 -7.07 6.57 3.95
CA MET A 140 -8.52 6.49 4.00
C MET A 140 -9.02 6.32 5.44
N PRO A 141 -10.30 6.65 5.73
CA PRO A 141 -10.87 6.47 7.06
C PRO A 141 -10.85 5.00 7.52
N VAL A 142 -10.58 4.78 8.81
CA VAL A 142 -10.41 3.45 9.44
C VAL A 142 -11.63 2.52 9.25
N GLY A 143 -12.84 3.08 9.06
CA GLY A 143 -14.05 2.29 8.80
C GLY A 143 -14.32 1.94 7.32
N GLU A 144 -13.68 2.63 6.37
CA GLU A 144 -13.84 2.39 4.93
C GLU A 144 -12.79 1.41 4.39
N ALA A 145 -11.67 1.27 5.11
CA ALA A 145 -10.55 0.44 4.69
C ALA A 145 -10.75 -1.06 4.94
N GLY A 146 -11.73 -1.43 5.77
CA GLY A 146 -11.93 -2.82 6.19
C GLY A 146 -12.23 -3.77 5.03
N ASP A 147 -13.00 -3.30 4.07
CA ASP A 147 -13.38 -4.07 2.87
C ASP A 147 -12.20 -4.29 1.92
N LEU A 148 -11.10 -3.56 2.10
CA LEU A 148 -9.90 -3.63 1.26
C LEU A 148 -8.75 -4.40 1.94
N ARG A 149 -8.95 -4.96 3.14
CA ARG A 149 -7.90 -5.69 3.88
C ARG A 149 -7.29 -6.82 3.06
N ASP A 150 -8.13 -7.66 2.45
CA ASP A 150 -7.66 -8.80 1.67
C ASP A 150 -6.94 -8.37 0.39
N GLU A 151 -7.38 -7.27 -0.23
CA GLU A 151 -6.68 -6.69 -1.39
C GLU A 151 -5.32 -6.11 -1.01
N LEU A 152 -5.25 -5.45 0.16
CA LEU A 152 -4.01 -4.91 0.69
C LEU A 152 -3.03 -6.03 1.03
N GLU A 153 -3.49 -7.11 1.66
CA GLU A 153 -2.67 -8.29 1.93
C GLU A 153 -2.12 -8.90 0.63
N ARG A 154 -2.97 -9.07 -0.39
CA ARG A 154 -2.56 -9.59 -1.71
C ARG A 154 -1.49 -8.71 -2.36
N PHE A 155 -1.74 -7.41 -2.45
CA PHE A 155 -0.81 -6.45 -3.03
C PHE A 155 0.51 -6.42 -2.26
N ALA A 156 0.47 -6.30 -0.94
CA ALA A 156 1.66 -6.17 -0.11
C ALA A 156 2.51 -7.44 -0.12
N THR A 157 1.89 -8.62 -0.15
CA THR A 157 2.60 -9.89 -0.24
C THR A 157 3.32 -10.06 -1.58
N ALA A 158 2.69 -9.62 -2.68
CA ALA A 158 3.33 -9.59 -4.00
C ALA A 158 4.42 -8.52 -4.12
N TYR A 159 4.23 -7.37 -3.47
CA TYR A 159 5.18 -6.25 -3.44
C TYR A 159 6.44 -6.56 -2.64
N LEU A 160 6.31 -7.22 -1.49
CA LEU A 160 7.40 -7.45 -0.54
C LEU A 160 8.70 -7.99 -1.16
N PRO A 161 8.71 -9.05 -1.99
CA PRO A 161 9.96 -9.55 -2.59
C PRO A 161 10.61 -8.55 -3.56
N VAL A 162 9.82 -7.83 -4.36
CA VAL A 162 10.35 -6.86 -5.33
C VAL A 162 10.83 -5.56 -4.67
N GLY A 163 10.17 -5.15 -3.59
CA GLY A 163 10.60 -4.06 -2.72
C GLY A 163 11.92 -4.35 -2.01
N LYS A 164 12.05 -5.54 -1.42
CA LYS A 164 13.32 -6.02 -0.84
C LYS A 164 14.48 -5.98 -1.83
N LYS A 165 14.25 -6.41 -3.07
CA LYS A 165 15.23 -6.29 -4.16
C LYS A 165 15.64 -4.85 -4.41
N LYS A 166 14.68 -3.93 -4.52
CA LYS A 166 14.95 -2.50 -4.72
C LYS A 166 15.80 -1.91 -3.58
N MET A 167 15.57 -2.36 -2.35
CA MET A 167 16.31 -1.94 -1.16
C MET A 167 17.68 -2.64 -0.98
N GLY A 168 18.10 -3.48 -1.94
CA GLY A 168 19.38 -4.18 -1.87
C GLY A 168 19.43 -5.28 -0.82
N CYS A 169 18.28 -5.94 -0.54
CA CYS A 169 18.14 -7.02 0.43
C CYS A 169 18.12 -8.44 -0.18
N GLU A 170 18.54 -8.61 -1.44
CA GLU A 170 18.74 -9.92 -2.08
C GLU A 170 20.16 -10.43 -1.83
N GLN A 171 20.31 -11.71 -1.44
CA GLN A 171 21.57 -12.42 -1.22
C GLN A 171 22.61 -12.27 -2.35
#